data_AF-A0A512C4H4-F1
#
_entry.id   AF-A0A512C4H4-F1
#
_cell.length_a   1.000
_cell.length_b   1.000
_cell.length_c   1.000
_cell.angle_alpha   90.00
_cell.angle_beta   90.00
_cell.angle_gamma   90.00
#
_symmetry.space_group_name_H-M   'P 1'
#
loop_
_entity.id
_entity.type
_entity.pdbx_description
1 polymer ?
#
loop_
_entity_poly.entity_id
_entity_poly.type
_entity_poly.pdbx_seq_one_letter_code
_entity_poly.pdbx_strand_id
1 'polypeptide(L)'
;MTHTILVATSKSDLGSCLSSSIQDLGWAVVGPCRSNAQALDCLDAEAVDAAILDILLEDGSAFQLAAALHRAATPLVFFATFDPHRKLIHAEFPDRPGACRAAQLVDLLRAFGRADSV
;
A
#
# COMPACT_ATOMS: atom_id res chain seq x y z
N MET A 1 -12.27 -11.02 10.49
CA MET A 1 -12.50 -10.00 9.44
C MET A 1 -11.28 -10.02 8.56
N THR A 2 -11.45 -10.04 7.25
CA THR A 2 -10.32 -10.04 6.30
C THR A 2 -9.93 -8.59 6.07
N HIS A 3 -8.71 -8.21 6.44
CA HIS A 3 -8.22 -6.87 6.19
C HIS A 3 -7.85 -6.70 4.71
N THR A 4 -8.19 -5.56 4.14
CA THR A 4 -8.08 -5.23 2.73
C THR A 4 -7.02 -4.14 2.54
N ILE A 5 -6.05 -4.40 1.65
CA ILE A 5 -4.98 -3.47 1.34
C ILE A 5 -5.12 -2.93 -0.08
N LEU A 6 -5.11 -1.60 -0.22
CA LEU A 6 -4.96 -0.98 -1.53
C LEU A 6 -3.49 -1.02 -1.96
N VAL A 7 -3.22 -1.51 -3.16
CA VAL A 7 -1.89 -1.46 -3.77
C VAL A 7 -1.94 -0.53 -4.99
N ALA A 8 -1.08 0.49 -5.02
CA ALA A 8 -0.95 1.37 -6.18
C ALA A 8 0.49 1.37 -6.71
N THR A 9 0.69 0.96 -7.96
CA THR A 9 1.97 1.02 -8.65
C THR A 9 1.79 1.01 -10.16
N SER A 10 2.56 1.84 -10.86
CA SER A 10 2.66 1.81 -12.32
C SER A 10 3.38 0.55 -12.84
N LYS A 11 4.12 -0.17 -11.97
CA LYS A 11 4.95 -1.32 -12.35
C LYS A 11 4.16 -2.62 -12.18
N SER A 12 3.76 -3.21 -13.29
CA SER A 12 2.84 -4.38 -13.33
C SER A 12 3.39 -5.61 -12.63
N ASP A 13 4.68 -5.89 -12.82
CA ASP A 13 5.32 -7.07 -12.24
C ASP A 13 5.42 -6.94 -10.72
N LEU A 14 5.86 -5.78 -10.22
CA LEU A 14 5.92 -5.51 -8.78
C LEU A 14 4.53 -5.53 -8.14
N GLY A 15 3.54 -4.92 -8.78
CA GLY A 15 2.15 -4.94 -8.30
C GLY A 15 1.64 -6.36 -8.15
N SER A 16 1.82 -7.20 -9.17
CA SER A 16 1.39 -8.61 -9.14
C SER A 16 2.11 -9.42 -8.06
N CYS A 17 3.44 -9.27 -7.94
CA CYS A 17 4.22 -9.96 -6.93
C CYS A 17 3.83 -9.55 -5.49
N LEU A 18 3.60 -8.25 -5.28
CA LEU A 18 3.20 -7.73 -3.98
C LEU A 18 1.79 -8.18 -3.62
N SER A 19 0.83 -8.09 -4.55
CA SER A 19 -0.55 -8.56 -4.34
C SER A 19 -0.60 -10.03 -3.97
N SER A 20 0.12 -10.88 -4.72
CA SER A 20 0.21 -12.32 -4.44
C SER A 20 0.81 -12.57 -3.04
N SER A 21 1.88 -11.86 -2.69
CA SER A 21 2.52 -11.99 -1.38
C SER A 21 1.63 -11.54 -0.21
N ILE A 22 0.76 -10.55 -0.41
CA ILE A 22 -0.23 -10.11 0.58
C ILE A 22 -1.36 -11.13 0.72
N GLN A 23 -1.86 -11.66 -0.40
CA GLN A 23 -2.89 -12.70 -0.43
C GLN A 23 -2.43 -13.99 0.24
N ASP A 24 -1.18 -14.41 0.03
CA ASP A 24 -0.54 -15.54 0.71
C ASP A 24 -0.52 -15.39 2.24
N LEU A 25 -0.56 -14.15 2.74
CA LEU A 25 -0.60 -13.86 4.17
C LEU A 25 -2.04 -13.80 4.73
N GLY A 26 -3.05 -14.05 3.89
CA GLY A 26 -4.47 -14.08 4.26
C GLY A 26 -5.18 -12.73 4.23
N TRP A 27 -4.59 -11.73 3.57
CA TRP A 27 -5.16 -10.39 3.43
C TRP A 27 -5.78 -10.22 2.03
N ALA A 28 -6.82 -9.39 1.92
CA ALA A 28 -7.41 -9.03 0.64
C ALA A 28 -6.61 -7.88 0.00
N VAL A 29 -6.66 -7.79 -1.34
CA VAL A 29 -5.97 -6.74 -2.09
C VAL A 29 -6.93 -6.08 -3.05
N VAL A 30 -6.95 -4.75 -3.03
CA VAL A 30 -7.61 -3.89 -4.02
C VAL A 30 -6.53 -3.29 -4.92
N GLY A 31 -6.69 -3.44 -6.24
CA GLY A 31 -5.66 -3.11 -7.23
C GLY A 31 -4.93 -4.35 -7.77
N PRO A 32 -3.69 -4.22 -8.31
CA PRO A 32 -2.83 -3.05 -8.27
C PRO A 32 -3.32 -1.91 -9.19
N CYS A 33 -3.48 -0.72 -8.62
CA CYS A 33 -3.89 0.48 -9.35
C CYS A 33 -2.66 1.16 -9.99
N ARG A 34 -2.71 1.44 -11.29
CA ARG A 34 -1.59 2.04 -12.02
C ARG A 34 -1.55 3.56 -11.99
N SER A 35 -2.69 4.18 -11.69
CA SER A 35 -2.91 5.63 -11.66
C SER A 35 -3.59 6.05 -10.36
N ASN A 36 -3.45 7.33 -10.01
CA ASN A 36 -4.18 7.95 -8.90
C ASN A 36 -5.68 7.86 -9.15
N ALA A 37 -6.13 8.15 -10.38
CA ALA A 37 -7.54 8.06 -10.75
C ALA A 37 -8.13 6.67 -10.44
N GLN A 38 -7.47 5.60 -10.87
CA GLN A 38 -7.92 4.23 -10.63
C GLN A 38 -7.95 3.88 -9.13
N ALA A 39 -6.98 4.36 -8.37
CA ALA A 39 -6.94 4.14 -6.92
C ALA A 39 -8.05 4.89 -6.19
N LEU A 40 -8.38 6.11 -6.61
CA LEU A 40 -9.49 6.90 -6.06
C LEU A 40 -10.84 6.25 -6.38
N ASP A 41 -11.05 5.79 -7.62
CA ASP A 41 -12.27 5.05 -7.99
C ASP A 41 -12.46 3.79 -7.11
N CYS A 42 -11.37 3.10 -6.80
CA CYS A 42 -11.40 1.96 -5.87
C CYS A 42 -11.77 2.36 -4.44
N LEU A 43 -11.23 3.48 -3.94
CA LEU A 43 -11.54 3.99 -2.60
C LEU A 43 -12.98 4.46 -2.45
N ASP A 44 -13.59 4.95 -3.54
CA ASP A 44 -15.01 5.31 -3.57
C ASP A 44 -15.93 4.06 -3.60
N ALA A 45 -15.45 2.94 -4.14
CA ALA A 45 -16.21 1.70 -4.23
C ALA A 45 -16.15 0.84 -2.96
N GLU A 46 -14.97 0.71 -2.35
CA GLU A 46 -14.73 -0.17 -1.21
C GLU A 46 -13.79 0.47 -0.18
N ALA A 47 -14.13 0.33 1.11
CA ALA A 47 -13.26 0.75 2.20
C ALA A 47 -12.05 -0.20 2.32
N VAL A 48 -10.87 0.38 2.53
CA VAL A 48 -9.62 -0.36 2.72
C VAL A 48 -9.02 -0.08 4.09
N ASP A 49 -8.38 -1.07 4.69
CA ASP A 49 -7.76 -0.96 6.01
C ASP A 49 -6.41 -0.23 5.95
N ALA A 50 -5.66 -0.38 4.85
CA ALA A 50 -4.43 0.37 4.62
C ALA A 50 -4.06 0.43 3.13
N ALA A 51 -3.06 1.24 2.80
CA ALA A 51 -2.56 1.37 1.44
C ALA A 51 -1.02 1.26 1.34
N ILE A 52 -0.54 0.66 0.25
CA ILE A 52 0.87 0.57 -0.12
C ILE A 52 1.03 1.22 -1.50
N LEU A 53 1.74 2.35 -1.56
CA LEU A 53 1.80 3.22 -2.74
C LEU A 53 3.23 3.31 -3.30
N ASP A 54 3.39 3.15 -4.62
CA ASP A 54 4.59 3.62 -5.31
C ASP A 54 4.56 5.17 -5.34
N ILE A 55 5.72 5.82 -5.29
CA ILE A 55 5.81 7.29 -5.32
C ILE A 55 5.32 7.83 -6.67
N LEU A 56 5.58 7.09 -7.76
CA LEU A 56 5.27 7.48 -9.12
C LEU A 56 4.28 6.51 -9.79
N LEU A 57 3.11 7.04 -10.13
CA LEU A 57 2.04 6.38 -10.88
C LEU A 57 1.99 6.93 -12.31
N GLU A 58 1.16 6.31 -13.16
CA GLU A 58 1.07 6.67 -14.59
C GLU A 58 0.60 8.11 -14.85
N ASP A 59 -0.26 8.65 -13.97
CA ASP A 59 -0.83 10.00 -14.06
C ASP A 59 -0.15 11.01 -13.12
N GLY A 60 0.97 10.65 -12.49
CA GLY A 60 1.79 11.54 -11.69
C GLY A 60 2.15 11.00 -10.31
N SER A 61 2.47 11.91 -9.38
CA SER A 61 2.89 11.52 -8.04
C SER A 61 1.72 11.00 -7.19
N ALA A 62 1.95 9.93 -6.44
CA ALA A 62 0.95 9.37 -5.53
C ALA A 62 0.64 10.25 -4.30
N PHE A 63 1.25 11.43 -4.17
CA PHE A 63 1.00 12.34 -3.05
C PHE A 63 -0.45 12.84 -2.97
N GLN A 64 -1.14 12.99 -4.11
CA GLN A 64 -2.56 13.36 -4.12
C GLN A 64 -3.42 12.24 -3.53
N LEU A 65 -3.15 10.99 -3.93
CA LEU A 65 -3.78 9.80 -3.38
C LEU A 65 -3.46 9.64 -1.88
N ALA A 66 -2.20 9.85 -1.48
CA ALA A 66 -1.80 9.81 -0.08
C ALA A 66 -2.53 10.87 0.77
N ALA A 67 -2.74 12.06 0.23
CA ALA A 67 -3.52 13.10 0.91
C ALA A 67 -5.01 12.75 1.01
N ALA A 68 -5.57 11.99 0.06
CA ALA A 68 -6.94 11.47 0.15
C ALA A 68 -7.06 10.41 1.25
N LEU A 69 -6.15 9.43 1.27
CA LEU A 69 -6.08 8.38 2.30
C LEU A 69 -5.86 8.95 3.70
N HIS A 70 -4.97 9.94 3.83
CA HIS A 70 -4.74 10.62 5.12
C HIS A 70 -5.99 11.34 5.63
N ARG A 71 -6.75 12.01 4.75
CA ARG A 71 -8.03 12.63 5.11
C ARG A 71 -9.09 11.61 5.53
N ALA A 72 -9.03 10.40 4.97
CA ALA A 72 -9.87 9.27 5.35
C ALA A 72 -9.37 8.52 6.60
N ALA A 73 -8.29 8.99 7.25
CA ALA A 73 -7.60 8.31 8.35
C ALA A 73 -7.14 6.88 8.01
N THR A 74 -6.96 6.57 6.72
CA THR A 74 -6.46 5.28 6.26
C THR A 74 -4.93 5.26 6.36
N PRO A 75 -4.33 4.34 7.12
CA PRO A 75 -2.88 4.24 7.22
C PRO A 75 -2.27 3.85 5.87
N LEU A 76 -1.12 4.45 5.55
CA LEU A 76 -0.45 4.20 4.28
C LEU A 76 1.07 4.22 4.42
N VAL A 77 1.75 3.52 3.52
CA VAL A 77 3.19 3.65 3.31
C VAL A 77 3.50 3.82 1.84
N PHE A 78 4.57 4.56 1.56
CA PHE A 78 5.20 4.54 0.26
C PHE A 78 6.16 3.36 0.19
N PHE A 79 6.26 2.69 -0.95
CA PHE A 79 7.29 1.68 -1.18
C PHE A 79 8.14 2.04 -2.40
N ALA A 80 9.43 1.78 -2.30
CA ALA A 80 10.37 1.97 -3.40
C ALA A 80 10.60 0.66 -4.16
N THR A 81 10.76 -0.44 -3.43
CA THR A 81 11.06 -1.77 -3.98
C THR A 81 10.46 -2.88 -3.12
N PHE A 82 10.28 -4.05 -3.74
CA PHE A 82 9.82 -5.26 -3.08
C PHE A 82 10.61 -6.48 -3.59
N ASP A 83 11.16 -7.27 -2.67
CA ASP A 83 11.79 -8.56 -2.94
C ASP A 83 10.80 -9.68 -2.57
N PRO A 84 10.18 -10.36 -3.56
CA PRO A 84 9.22 -11.42 -3.30
C PRO A 84 9.85 -12.67 -2.69
N HIS A 85 11.13 -12.97 -2.97
CA HIS A 85 11.80 -14.14 -2.43
C HIS A 85 12.04 -14.02 -0.93
N ARG A 86 12.35 -12.80 -0.47
CA ARG A 86 12.63 -12.51 0.94
C ARG A 86 11.45 -11.86 1.67
N LYS A 87 10.33 -11.63 0.96
CA LYS A 87 9.16 -10.85 1.40
C LYS A 87 9.57 -9.53 2.06
N LEU A 88 10.59 -8.88 1.51
CA LEU A 88 11.19 -7.67 2.05
C LEU A 88 10.70 -6.47 1.24
N ILE A 89 10.08 -5.52 1.93
CA ILE A 89 9.62 -4.26 1.34
C ILE A 89 10.48 -3.11 1.84
N HIS A 90 10.91 -2.26 0.92
CA HIS A 90 11.57 -1.00 1.25
C HIS A 90 10.50 0.08 1.27
N ALA A 91 10.06 0.43 2.48
CA ALA A 91 8.97 1.36 2.69
C ALA A 91 9.43 2.66 3.35
N GLU A 92 8.76 3.76 3.01
CA GLU A 92 8.92 5.08 3.59
C GLU A 92 7.57 5.51 4.19
N PHE A 93 7.61 6.08 5.39
CA PHE A 93 6.41 6.52 6.09
C PHE A 93 6.14 7.99 5.79
N PRO A 94 4.89 8.38 5.47
CA PRO A 94 4.54 9.78 5.17
C PRO A 94 4.93 10.75 6.30
N ASP A 95 4.81 10.29 7.55
CA ASP A 95 5.11 11.10 8.74
C ASP A 95 6.63 11.25 9.01
N ARG A 96 7.47 10.50 8.29
CA ARG A 96 8.94 10.54 8.39
C ARG A 96 9.60 10.47 7.01
N PRO A 97 9.50 11.53 6.20
CA PRO A 97 10.11 11.56 4.88
C PRO A 97 11.64 11.39 4.97
N GLY A 98 12.22 10.60 4.06
CA GLY A 98 13.63 10.22 4.01
C GLY A 98 14.01 9.02 4.88
N ALA A 99 13.11 8.51 5.73
CA ALA A 99 13.33 7.32 6.54
C ALA A 99 12.89 6.05 5.79
N CYS A 100 13.59 5.70 4.71
CA CYS A 100 13.44 4.41 4.06
C CYS A 100 13.84 3.30 5.04
N ARG A 101 12.91 2.40 5.36
CA ARG A 101 13.16 1.23 6.20
C ARG A 101 12.84 -0.04 5.43
N ALA A 102 13.81 -0.94 5.36
CA ALA A 102 13.56 -2.31 4.96
C ALA A 102 12.78 -3.02 6.08
N ALA A 103 11.62 -3.58 5.74
CA ALA A 103 10.78 -4.31 6.67
C ALA A 103 10.27 -5.60 6.02
N GLN A 104 9.98 -6.60 6.84
CA GLN A 104 9.24 -7.77 6.36
C GLN A 104 7.80 -7.34 6.07
N LEU A 105 7.26 -7.79 4.93
CA LEU A 105 5.89 -7.47 4.51
C LEU A 105 4.88 -7.85 5.59
N VAL A 106 5.05 -9.01 6.23
CA VAL A 106 4.17 -9.48 7.31
C VAL A 106 4.17 -8.54 8.52
N ASP A 107 5.31 -7.95 8.86
CA ASP A 107 5.41 -7.03 10.00
C ASP A 107 4.76 -5.68 9.67
N LEU A 108 4.90 -5.22 8.43
CA LEU A 108 4.20 -4.04 7.92
C LEU A 108 2.68 -4.24 7.97
N LEU A 109 2.17 -5.37 7.44
CA LEU A 109 0.74 -5.66 7.46
C LEU A 109 0.21 -5.78 8.89
N ARG A 110 0.94 -6.44 9.79
CA ARG A 110 0.57 -6.51 11.22
C ARG A 110 0.51 -5.14 11.90
N ALA A 111 1.36 -4.20 11.48
CA ALA A 111 1.32 -2.84 12.00
C ALA A 111 0.03 -2.12 11.58
N PHE A 112 -0.48 -2.40 10.37
CA PHE A 112 -1.78 -1.88 9.91
C PHE A 112 -2.96 -2.50 10.65
N GLY A 113 -2.96 -3.82 10.84
CA GLY A 113 -4.08 -4.54 11.48
C GLY A 113 -4.23 -4.33 12.98
N ARG A 114 -3.37 -3.51 13.62
CA ARG A 114 -3.44 -3.14 15.04
C ARG A 114 -3.96 -1.73 15.29
N ALA A 115 -4.35 -0.98 14.25
CA ALA A 115 -4.86 0.38 14.41
C ALA A 115 -6.20 0.47 15.18
N ASP A 116 -6.90 -0.65 15.40
CA ASP A 116 -8.06 -0.74 16.28
C ASP A 116 -7.67 -1.02 17.74
N SER A 117 -7.23 0.01 18.48
CA SER A 117 -7.41 0.12 19.95
C SER A 117 -6.77 1.40 20.49
N VAL A 118 -7.52 2.50 20.49
CA VAL A 118 -7.55 3.50 21.57
C VAL A 118 -9.00 3.95 21.77
#